data_AF-A0A844MS88-F1
#
_entry.id   AF-A0A844MS88-F1
#
_cell.length_a   1.000
_cell.length_b   1.000
_cell.length_c   1.000
_cell.angle_alpha   90.00
_cell.angle_beta   90.00
_cell.angle_gamma   90.00
#
_symmetry.space_group_name_H-M   'P 1'
#
loop_
_entity.id
_entity.type
_entity.pdbx_description
1 polymer ?
#
loop_
_entity_poly.entity_id
_entity_poly.type
_entity_poly.pdbx_seq_one_letter_code
_entity_poly.pdbx_strand_id
1 'polypeptide(L)'
;MNIEKGDRVITPKGQGEVIEDKVYQGPFSIFFGPQIKVKLDGSGEEKEFSQENLELQAKKPSKKEAIEAVDKIKAQLDKIPNLPKREKGELPNHLEYFKEGIQVNNDLEKQLSVTNLDYVEKTLEAVKKTDSKANCWQEIESNFKIVRWWTRAK
;
A
#
# COMPACT_ATOMS: atom_id res chain seq x y z
N MET A 1 2.34 -22.33 -2.19
CA MET A 1 1.78 -20.96 -2.20
C MET A 1 2.75 -20.09 -2.99
N ASN A 2 2.30 -19.32 -3.98
CA ASN A 2 3.21 -18.52 -4.80
C ASN A 2 3.52 -17.19 -4.11
N ILE A 3 4.79 -16.81 -3.98
CA ILE A 3 5.22 -15.50 -3.43
C ILE A 3 5.32 -14.53 -4.61
N GLU A 4 4.79 -13.33 -4.45
CA GLU A 4 4.68 -12.33 -5.52
C GLU A 4 5.24 -10.98 -5.07
N LYS A 5 5.58 -10.12 -6.04
CA LYS A 5 5.98 -8.74 -5.76
C LYS A 5 4.95 -8.05 -4.88
N GLY A 6 5.42 -7.45 -3.79
CA GLY A 6 4.66 -6.75 -2.77
C GLY A 6 4.25 -7.60 -1.58
N ASP A 7 4.42 -8.92 -1.62
CA ASP A 7 4.13 -9.77 -0.46
C ASP A 7 5.13 -9.52 0.67
N ARG A 8 4.65 -9.70 1.91
CA ARG A 8 5.47 -9.72 3.12
C ARG A 8 5.97 -11.13 3.36
N VAL A 9 7.26 -11.28 3.60
CA VAL A 9 7.91 -12.58 3.80
C VAL A 9 8.82 -12.56 5.03
N ILE A 10 8.94 -13.71 5.67
CA ILE A 10 10.00 -14.00 6.64
C ILE A 10 11.16 -14.63 5.87
N THR A 11 12.36 -14.10 6.08
CA THR A 11 13.62 -14.57 5.50
C THR A 11 14.57 -15.04 6.61
N PRO A 12 15.66 -15.76 6.29
CA PRO A 12 16.69 -16.11 7.27
C PRO A 12 17.42 -14.89 7.88
N LYS A 13 17.21 -13.69 7.33
CA LYS A 13 17.81 -12.42 7.78
C LYS A 13 16.78 -11.47 8.39
N GLY A 14 15.56 -11.94 8.66
CA GLY A 14 14.46 -11.13 9.22
C GLY A 14 13.29 -10.99 8.26
N GLN A 15 12.38 -10.06 8.55
CA GLN A 15 11.18 -9.80 7.74
C GLN A 15 11.44 -8.76 6.66
N GLY A 16 10.71 -8.83 5.55
CA GLY A 16 10.80 -7.85 4.48
C GLY A 16 9.65 -7.92 3.47
N GLU A 17 9.70 -7.00 2.51
CA GLU A 17 8.74 -6.90 1.40
C GLU A 17 9.41 -7.36 0.10
N VAL A 18 8.74 -8.23 -0.65
CA VAL A 18 9.22 -8.69 -1.96
C VAL A 18 9.14 -7.52 -2.94
N ILE A 19 10.27 -7.16 -3.55
CA ILE A 19 10.34 -6.07 -4.54
C ILE A 19 10.44 -6.59 -5.97
N GLU A 20 10.97 -7.81 -6.16
CA GLU A 20 10.99 -8.53 -7.44
C GLU A 20 10.80 -10.03 -7.18
N ASP A 21 9.86 -10.67 -7.88
CA ASP A 21 9.49 -12.08 -7.69
C ASP A 21 10.09 -13.02 -8.75
N LYS A 22 10.81 -12.48 -9.73
CA LYS A 22 11.50 -13.24 -10.78
C LYS A 22 12.82 -12.58 -11.17
N VAL A 23 13.88 -12.89 -10.44
CA VAL A 23 15.24 -12.48 -10.78
C VAL A 23 15.98 -13.64 -11.46
N TYR A 24 16.47 -13.41 -12.67
CA TYR A 24 17.30 -14.35 -13.44
C TYR A 24 18.66 -13.69 -13.73
N GLN A 25 19.71 -14.10 -13.02
CA GLN A 25 21.05 -13.53 -13.20
C GLN A 25 21.88 -14.24 -14.29
N GLY A 26 22.02 -13.61 -15.46
CA GLY A 26 23.02 -13.99 -16.47
C GLY A 26 22.68 -15.22 -17.34
N PRO A 27 23.57 -15.58 -18.29
CA PRO A 27 23.32 -16.61 -19.31
C PRO A 27 23.18 -18.04 -18.75
N PHE A 28 23.52 -18.26 -17.47
CA PHE A 28 23.42 -19.56 -16.77
C PHE A 28 22.36 -19.58 -15.65
N SER A 29 21.55 -18.53 -15.51
CA SER A 29 20.51 -18.39 -14.46
C SER A 29 19.46 -19.51 -14.46
N ILE A 30 19.21 -20.12 -15.62
CA ILE A 30 18.32 -21.27 -15.81
C ILE A 30 18.72 -22.51 -14.98
N PHE A 31 19.97 -22.60 -14.49
CA PHE A 31 20.45 -23.74 -13.71
C PHE A 31 20.26 -23.62 -12.20
N PHE A 32 19.96 -22.42 -11.68
CA PHE A 32 19.92 -22.14 -10.23
C PHE A 32 18.53 -21.76 -9.71
N GLY A 33 17.50 -21.81 -10.57
CA GLY A 33 16.13 -21.41 -10.22
C GLY A 33 15.96 -19.89 -10.09
N PRO A 34 14.74 -19.36 -10.24
CA PRO A 34 14.49 -17.93 -10.06
C PRO A 34 14.73 -17.51 -8.61
N GLN A 35 15.41 -16.38 -8.43
CA GLN A 35 15.57 -15.75 -7.12
C GLN A 35 14.49 -14.69 -6.90
N ILE A 36 14.19 -14.43 -5.63
CA ILE A 36 13.22 -13.43 -5.18
C ILE A 36 13.99 -12.34 -4.43
N LYS A 37 13.84 -11.10 -4.87
CA LYS A 37 14.47 -9.93 -4.25
C LYS A 37 13.56 -9.37 -3.18
N VAL A 38 14.08 -9.24 -1.96
CA VAL A 38 13.36 -8.78 -0.78
C VAL A 38 14.08 -7.57 -0.18
N LYS A 39 13.33 -6.53 0.13
CA LYS A 39 13.80 -5.39 0.93
C LYS A 39 13.51 -5.63 2.40
N LEU A 40 14.57 -5.71 3.22
CA LEU A 40 14.44 -6.02 4.65
C LEU A 40 13.96 -4.82 5.47
N ASP A 41 13.01 -5.03 6.39
CA ASP A 41 12.38 -3.95 7.15
C ASP A 41 13.37 -3.21 8.08
N GLY A 42 14.34 -3.93 8.64
CA GLY A 42 15.29 -3.37 9.63
C GLY A 42 16.41 -2.53 9.03
N SER A 43 17.05 -3.02 7.95
CA SER A 43 18.20 -2.37 7.32
C SER A 43 17.86 -1.59 6.06
N GLY A 44 16.68 -1.85 5.46
CA GLY A 44 16.34 -1.36 4.13
C GLY A 44 17.16 -1.99 3.00
N GLU A 45 18.07 -2.92 3.31
CA GLU A 45 18.89 -3.63 2.33
C GLU A 45 18.01 -4.52 1.44
N GLU A 46 18.36 -4.57 0.17
CA GLU A 46 17.77 -5.47 -0.81
C GLU A 46 18.64 -6.72 -0.94
N LYS A 47 18.05 -7.90 -0.77
CA LYS A 47 18.74 -9.18 -0.87
C LYS A 47 17.94 -10.17 -1.68
N GLU A 48 18.65 -11.04 -2.38
CA GLU A 48 18.05 -12.10 -3.18
C GLU A 48 18.03 -13.42 -2.39
N PHE A 49 16.91 -14.13 -2.48
CA PHE A 49 16.66 -15.38 -1.78
C PHE A 49 16.05 -16.39 -2.73
N SER A 50 16.41 -17.67 -2.56
CA SER A 50 15.63 -18.77 -3.15
C SER A 50 14.24 -18.83 -2.51
N GLN A 51 13.21 -19.17 -3.29
CA GLN A 51 11.83 -19.24 -2.80
C GLN A 51 11.66 -20.21 -1.61
N GLU A 52 12.42 -21.29 -1.55
CA GLU A 52 12.44 -22.26 -0.44
C GLU A 52 12.90 -21.67 0.91
N ASN A 53 13.64 -20.56 0.86
CA ASN A 53 14.12 -19.85 2.06
C ASN A 53 13.13 -18.79 2.55
N LEU A 54 11.97 -18.65 1.90
CA LEU A 54 10.98 -17.64 2.21
C LEU A 54 9.71 -18.27 2.77
N GLU A 55 9.23 -17.72 3.87
CA GLU A 55 7.90 -18.01 4.41
C GLU A 55 6.98 -16.82 4.17
N LEU A 56 5.81 -17.06 3.59
CA LEU A 56 4.82 -16.01 3.35
C LEU A 56 4.21 -15.54 4.67
N GLN A 57 4.45 -14.28 5.02
CA GLN A 57 3.88 -13.67 6.23
C GLN A 57 2.50 -13.07 5.95
N ALA A 58 2.39 -12.30 4.85
CA ALA A 58 1.13 -11.70 4.45
C ALA A 58 1.13 -11.38 2.95
N LYS A 59 -0.02 -11.60 2.31
CA LYS A 59 -0.23 -11.21 0.92
C LYS A 59 -0.42 -9.72 0.80
N LYS A 60 0.10 -9.14 -0.30
CA LYS A 60 -0.28 -7.77 -0.66
C LYS A 60 -1.80 -7.67 -0.80
N PRO A 61 -2.39 -6.51 -0.48
CA PRO A 61 -3.81 -6.30 -0.69
C PRO A 61 -4.19 -6.52 -2.15
N SER A 62 -5.35 -7.13 -2.37
CA SER A 62 -5.99 -7.21 -3.68
C SER A 62 -6.58 -5.85 -4.10
N LYS A 63 -6.89 -5.71 -5.38
CA LYS A 63 -7.63 -4.55 -5.91
C LYS A 63 -8.95 -4.32 -5.15
N LYS A 64 -9.66 -5.39 -4.80
CA LYS A 64 -10.93 -5.32 -4.07
C LYS A 64 -10.72 -4.78 -2.65
N GLU A 65 -9.72 -5.29 -1.93
CA GLU A 65 -9.38 -4.82 -0.58
C GLU A 65 -8.94 -3.35 -0.57
N ALA A 66 -8.19 -2.91 -1.59
CA ALA A 66 -7.82 -1.50 -1.73
C ALA A 66 -9.04 -0.59 -1.93
N ILE A 67 -10.00 -1.01 -2.79
CA ILE A 67 -11.25 -0.26 -3.00
C ILE A 67 -12.08 -0.21 -1.71
N GLU A 68 -12.24 -1.34 -1.03
CA GLU A 68 -12.99 -1.39 0.24
C GLU A 68 -12.35 -0.53 1.33
N ALA A 69 -11.01 -0.47 1.37
CA ALA A 69 -10.29 0.40 2.30
C ALA A 69 -10.55 1.89 2.00
N VAL A 70 -10.59 2.29 0.73
CA VAL A 70 -10.95 3.65 0.31
C VAL A 70 -12.38 3.99 0.74
N ASP A 71 -13.33 3.08 0.51
CA ASP A 71 -14.73 3.27 0.90
C ASP A 71 -14.88 3.41 2.42
N LYS A 72 -14.11 2.64 3.20
CA LYS A 72 -14.07 2.77 4.66
C LYS A 72 -13.50 4.13 5.08
N ILE A 73 -12.42 4.62 4.47
CA ILE A 73 -11.89 5.97 4.77
C ILE A 73 -12.99 7.01 4.51
N LYS A 74 -13.66 6.94 3.35
CA LYS A 74 -14.73 7.86 2.96
C LYS A 74 -15.87 7.88 4.00
N ALA A 75 -16.31 6.70 4.45
CA ALA A 75 -17.37 6.58 5.46
C ALA A 75 -16.98 7.12 6.86
N GLN A 76 -15.69 7.25 7.16
CA GLN A 76 -15.22 7.82 8.42
C GLN A 76 -15.10 9.34 8.38
N LEU A 77 -15.07 9.98 7.20
CA LEU A 77 -14.91 11.42 7.06
C LEU A 77 -16.02 12.21 7.79
N ASP A 78 -17.26 11.74 7.72
CA ASP A 78 -18.41 12.38 8.37
C ASP A 78 -18.36 12.31 9.90
N LYS A 79 -17.55 11.38 10.44
CA LYS A 79 -17.38 11.20 11.90
C LYS A 79 -16.28 12.07 12.48
N ILE A 80 -15.58 12.85 11.65
CA ILE A 80 -14.54 13.77 12.08
C ILE A 80 -15.21 15.08 12.58
N PRO A 81 -15.17 15.38 13.89
CA PRO A 81 -15.97 16.46 14.49
C PRO A 81 -15.66 17.84 13.89
N ASN A 82 -14.37 18.14 13.72
CA ASN A 82 -13.87 19.45 13.32
C ASN A 82 -13.32 19.49 11.89
N LEU A 83 -13.82 18.62 10.99
CA LEU A 83 -13.40 18.64 9.60
C LEU A 83 -13.87 19.96 8.93
N PRO A 84 -12.95 20.78 8.35
CA PRO A 84 -13.34 22.03 7.73
C PRO A 84 -14.39 21.83 6.63
N LYS A 85 -15.31 22.79 6.49
CA LYS A 85 -16.45 22.68 5.55
C LYS A 85 -16.00 22.43 4.10
N ARG A 86 -14.89 23.05 3.69
CA ARG A 86 -14.28 22.82 2.37
C ARG A 86 -13.86 21.36 2.20
N GLU A 87 -13.09 20.85 3.16
CA GLU A 87 -12.57 19.47 3.12
C GLU A 87 -13.68 18.41 3.23
N LYS A 88 -14.79 18.71 3.93
CA LYS A 88 -15.99 17.86 3.90
C LYS A 88 -16.54 17.63 2.49
N GLY A 89 -16.39 18.60 1.59
CA GLY A 89 -16.79 18.48 0.19
C GLY A 89 -15.70 17.90 -0.70
N GLU A 90 -14.44 18.29 -0.49
CA GLU A 90 -13.33 17.92 -1.39
C GLU A 90 -12.79 16.51 -1.14
N LEU A 91 -12.59 16.09 0.11
CA LEU A 91 -11.97 14.80 0.43
C LEU A 91 -12.73 13.59 -0.12
N PRO A 92 -14.08 13.51 -0.05
CA PRO A 92 -14.81 12.41 -0.66
C PRO A 92 -14.59 12.30 -2.18
N ASN A 93 -14.41 13.43 -2.87
CA ASN A 93 -14.18 13.46 -4.32
C ASN A 93 -12.75 13.00 -4.65
N HIS A 94 -11.75 13.45 -3.90
CA HIS A 94 -10.37 12.98 -4.07
C HIS A 94 -10.24 11.47 -3.83
N LEU A 95 -10.96 10.93 -2.84
CA LEU A 95 -11.04 9.48 -2.62
C LEU A 95 -11.71 8.75 -3.79
N GLU A 96 -12.75 9.34 -4.41
CA GLU A 96 -13.39 8.77 -5.60
C GLU A 96 -12.44 8.74 -6.80
N TYR A 97 -11.74 9.84 -7.09
CA TYR A 97 -10.72 9.86 -8.15
C TYR A 97 -9.60 8.85 -7.91
N PHE A 98 -9.19 8.67 -6.66
CA PHE A 98 -8.23 7.62 -6.33
C PHE A 98 -8.80 6.22 -6.62
N LYS A 99 -10.05 5.96 -6.21
CA LYS A 99 -10.76 4.71 -6.46
C LYS A 99 -10.94 4.42 -7.96
N GLU A 100 -11.27 5.41 -8.76
CA GLU A 100 -11.31 5.30 -10.22
C GLU A 100 -9.92 4.93 -10.76
N GLY A 101 -8.86 5.61 -10.33
CA GLY A 101 -7.49 5.29 -10.73
C GLY A 101 -7.00 3.89 -10.30
N ILE A 102 -7.54 3.32 -9.22
CA ILE A 102 -7.32 1.89 -8.88
C ILE A 102 -7.83 0.99 -10.00
N GLN A 103 -8.93 1.39 -10.65
CA GLN A 103 -9.60 0.59 -11.66
C GLN A 103 -8.91 0.59 -13.01
N VAL A 104 -8.13 1.62 -13.33
CA VAL A 104 -7.51 1.80 -14.64
C VAL A 104 -6.13 1.15 -14.76
N ASN A 105 -5.81 0.73 -15.99
CA ASN A 105 -4.51 0.17 -16.39
C ASN A 105 -3.66 1.20 -17.17
N ASN A 106 -3.69 2.47 -16.76
CA ASN A 106 -2.92 3.57 -17.37
C ASN A 106 -1.99 4.19 -16.33
N ASP A 107 -0.69 4.31 -16.63
CA ASP A 107 0.31 4.76 -15.65
C ASP A 107 0.20 6.25 -15.30
N LEU A 108 -0.21 7.11 -16.24
CA LEU A 108 -0.41 8.54 -15.99
C LEU A 108 -1.61 8.76 -15.07
N GLU A 109 -2.72 8.07 -15.34
CA GLU A 109 -3.91 8.13 -14.49
C GLU A 109 -3.64 7.57 -13.08
N LYS A 110 -2.79 6.54 -12.97
CA LYS A 110 -2.31 6.05 -11.66
C LYS A 110 -1.52 7.12 -10.90
N GLN A 111 -0.61 7.84 -11.55
CA GLN A 111 0.15 8.90 -10.88
C GLN A 111 -0.75 10.03 -10.37
N LEU A 112 -1.73 10.43 -11.20
CA LEU A 112 -2.74 11.41 -10.81
C LEU A 112 -3.59 10.90 -9.64
N SER A 113 -3.99 9.63 -9.66
CA SER A 113 -4.78 9.05 -8.58
C SER A 113 -4.00 9.02 -7.26
N VAL A 114 -2.72 8.62 -7.28
CA VAL A 114 -1.85 8.66 -6.09
C VAL A 114 -1.70 10.08 -5.54
N THR A 115 -1.66 11.09 -6.40
CA THR A 115 -1.62 12.50 -5.97
C THR A 115 -2.89 12.89 -5.21
N ASN A 116 -4.06 12.38 -5.62
CA ASN A 116 -5.31 12.58 -4.89
C ASN A 116 -5.27 11.91 -3.50
N LEU A 117 -4.74 10.69 -3.41
CA LEU A 117 -4.55 10.02 -2.12
C LEU A 117 -3.61 10.83 -1.20
N ASP A 118 -2.52 11.33 -1.75
CA ASP A 118 -1.53 12.16 -1.06
C ASP A 118 -2.16 13.44 -0.48
N TYR A 119 -3.03 14.09 -1.24
CA TYR A 119 -3.80 15.24 -0.77
C TYR A 119 -4.67 14.87 0.43
N VAL A 120 -5.45 13.79 0.32
CA VAL A 120 -6.35 13.34 1.40
C VAL A 120 -5.56 13.04 2.67
N GLU A 121 -4.46 12.30 2.56
CA GLU A 121 -3.61 11.95 3.70
C GLU A 121 -3.05 13.19 4.40
N LYS A 122 -2.49 14.14 3.64
CA LYS A 122 -1.92 15.38 4.21
C LYS A 122 -2.97 16.22 4.91
N THR A 123 -4.15 16.37 4.30
CA THR A 123 -5.26 17.11 4.91
C THR A 123 -5.75 16.43 6.19
N LEU A 124 -5.94 15.11 6.17
CA LEU A 124 -6.38 14.36 7.34
C LEU A 124 -5.34 14.36 8.46
N GLU A 125 -4.05 14.32 8.14
CA GLU A 125 -2.98 14.46 9.13
C GLU A 125 -3.00 15.83 9.80
N ALA A 126 -3.21 16.90 9.03
CA ALA A 126 -3.35 18.25 9.57
C ALA A 126 -4.55 18.39 10.51
N VAL A 127 -5.69 17.78 10.15
CA VAL A 127 -6.90 17.76 10.98
C VAL A 127 -6.72 16.89 12.23
N LYS A 128 -6.04 15.75 12.12
CA LYS A 128 -5.76 14.88 13.28
C LYS A 128 -4.87 15.57 14.32
N LYS A 129 -3.93 16.42 13.89
CA LYS A 129 -3.07 17.20 14.81
C LYS A 129 -3.88 18.14 15.72
N THR A 130 -5.03 18.61 15.24
CA THR A 130 -5.91 19.51 16.02
C THR A 130 -7.02 18.76 16.76
N ASP A 131 -7.38 17.54 16.34
CA ASP A 131 -8.45 16.74 16.95
C ASP A 131 -8.10 15.24 17.01
N SER A 132 -7.11 14.86 17.82
CA SER A 132 -6.55 13.50 17.85
C SER A 132 -7.35 12.47 18.64
N LYS A 133 -8.43 12.88 19.33
CA LYS A 133 -9.15 12.03 20.30
C LYS A 133 -10.30 11.22 19.72
N ALA A 134 -10.65 11.44 18.45
CA ALA A 134 -11.75 10.72 17.80
C ALA A 134 -11.35 9.27 17.47
N ASN A 135 -12.23 8.31 17.79
CA ASN A 135 -12.00 6.89 17.51
C ASN A 135 -11.93 6.56 16.00
N CYS A 136 -12.50 7.42 15.14
CA CYS A 136 -12.47 7.22 13.68
C CYS A 136 -11.05 7.22 13.10
N TRP A 137 -10.08 7.87 13.75
CA TRP A 137 -8.70 7.94 13.27
C TRP A 137 -8.02 6.58 13.18
N GLN A 138 -8.29 5.68 14.12
CA GLN A 138 -7.71 4.34 14.10
C GLN A 138 -8.14 3.56 12.84
N GLU A 139 -9.41 3.70 12.47
CA GLU A 139 -9.95 3.06 11.27
C GLU A 139 -9.41 3.71 9.99
N ILE A 140 -9.33 5.04 9.96
CA ILE A 140 -8.72 5.79 8.86
C ILE A 140 -7.26 5.36 8.63
N GLU A 141 -6.44 5.32 9.68
CA GLU A 141 -5.02 4.94 9.59
C GLU A 141 -4.83 3.48 9.17
N SER A 142 -5.67 2.58 9.68
CA SER A 142 -5.59 1.16 9.32
C SER A 142 -5.91 0.94 7.84
N ASN A 143 -6.90 1.66 7.30
CA ASN A 143 -7.24 1.58 5.88
C ASN A 143 -6.19 2.28 4.99
N PHE A 144 -5.60 3.40 5.42
CA PHE A 144 -4.48 4.00 4.69
C PHE A 144 -3.27 3.07 4.59
N LYS A 145 -2.97 2.26 5.61
CA LYS A 145 -1.90 1.25 5.53
C LYS A 145 -2.16 0.25 4.41
N ILE A 146 -3.40 -0.21 4.26
CA ILE A 146 -3.82 -1.14 3.19
C ILE A 146 -3.63 -0.46 1.83
N VAL A 147 -4.16 0.75 1.67
CA VAL A 147 -4.10 1.50 0.41
C VAL A 147 -2.65 1.80 0.00
N ARG A 148 -1.82 2.30 0.93
CA ARG A 148 -0.41 2.59 0.67
C ARG A 148 0.38 1.33 0.29
N TRP A 149 0.10 0.21 0.95
CA TRP A 149 0.73 -1.05 0.60
C TRP A 149 0.36 -1.47 -0.81
N TRP A 150 -0.93 -1.44 -1.16
CA TRP A 150 -1.40 -1.71 -2.52
C TRP A 150 -0.71 -0.83 -3.58
N THR A 151 -0.59 0.47 -3.32
CA THR A 151 0.04 1.44 -4.25
C THR A 151 1.52 1.14 -4.48
N ARG A 152 2.28 0.75 -3.44
CA ARG A 152 3.71 0.41 -3.58
C ARG A 152 3.95 -0.95 -4.24
N ALA A 153 3.03 -1.89 -3.99
CA ALA A 153 3.12 -3.27 -4.43
C ALA A 153 2.63 -3.51 -5.88
N LYS A 154 2.03 -2.49 -6.50
CA LYS A 154 1.61 -2.49 -7.90
C LYS A 154 2.80 -2.17 -8.81
#